data_AF-A0A356V5S5-F1
#
_entry.id   AF-A0A356V5S5-F1
#
_cell.length_a   1.000
_cell.length_b   1.000
_cell.length_c   1.000
_cell.angle_alpha   90.00
_cell.angle_beta   90.00
_cell.angle_gamma   90.00
#
_symmetry.space_group_name_H-M   'P 1'
#
loop_
_entity.id
_entity.type
_entity.pdbx_description
1 polymer ?
#
loop_
_entity_poly.entity_id
_entity_poly.type
_entity_poly.pdbx_seq_one_letter_code
_entity_poly.pdbx_strand_id
1 'polypeptide(L)'
;MPIATIFDAIQLSGATPAVGDSLSTSGGDLVGVSDPIVFDTAIDHQINPGDTTEIGGVTYTVSSVTSYFVDATLQDGSVVETKMYSISLSDPDGNAIDFLINADPEAVGPAADLPLITNLEITDTTALPDDYVMVPLIDTNDNVTLATDTAPTAV
;
A
#
# COMPACT_ATOMS: atom_id res chain seq x y z
N MET A 1 -13.73 -9.57 17.18
CA MET A 1 -12.57 -10.16 16.50
C MET A 1 -12.23 -9.18 15.40
N PRO A 2 -10.96 -8.81 15.21
CA PRO A 2 -10.59 -7.98 14.07
C PRO A 2 -11.06 -8.68 12.81
N ILE A 3 -11.74 -7.92 11.95
CA ILE A 3 -12.50 -8.52 10.86
C ILE A 3 -11.67 -8.51 9.57
N ALA A 4 -10.75 -7.55 9.42
CA ALA A 4 -9.73 -7.57 8.37
C ALA A 4 -8.39 -7.04 8.89
N THR A 5 -7.28 -7.59 8.40
CA THR A 5 -5.93 -7.11 8.68
C THR A 5 -5.19 -6.93 7.36
N ILE A 6 -4.56 -5.76 7.19
CA ILE A 6 -3.65 -5.50 6.08
C ILE A 6 -2.24 -5.61 6.62
N PHE A 7 -1.45 -6.47 5.99
CA PHE A 7 -0.01 -6.49 6.14
C PHE A 7 0.61 -5.64 5.03
N ASP A 8 1.85 -5.22 5.23
CA ASP A 8 2.67 -4.72 4.13
C ASP A 8 2.16 -3.44 3.43
N ALA A 9 1.45 -2.59 4.18
CA ALA A 9 0.96 -1.32 3.68
C ALA A 9 2.10 -0.30 3.54
N ILE A 10 2.41 0.09 2.30
CA ILE A 10 3.43 1.11 1.99
C ILE A 10 2.84 2.48 2.28
N GLN A 11 3.35 3.16 3.30
CA GLN A 11 2.93 4.51 3.66
C GLN A 11 3.51 5.53 2.69
N LEU A 12 2.68 6.48 2.28
CA LEU A 12 3.07 7.60 1.44
C LEU A 12 3.34 8.86 2.27
N SER A 13 4.29 9.69 1.85
CA SER A 13 4.55 11.01 2.48
C SER A 13 3.59 12.10 2.00
N GLY A 14 2.89 11.84 0.89
CA GLY A 14 1.98 12.76 0.23
C GLY A 14 0.55 12.24 0.19
N ALA A 15 -0.27 12.92 -0.62
CA ALA A 15 -1.65 12.55 -0.85
C ALA A 15 -1.77 11.27 -1.71
N THR A 16 -3.00 10.78 -1.86
CA THR A 16 -3.36 9.70 -2.80
C THR A 16 -2.74 9.95 -4.19
N PRO A 17 -2.03 8.97 -4.75
CA PRO A 17 -1.33 9.17 -6.02
C PRO A 17 -2.29 9.15 -7.20
N ALA A 18 -1.88 9.82 -8.27
CA ALA A 18 -2.59 9.93 -9.55
C ALA A 18 -1.88 9.15 -10.66
N VAL A 19 -2.60 8.85 -11.74
CA VAL A 19 -2.01 8.22 -12.93
C VAL A 19 -0.94 9.14 -13.52
N GLY A 20 0.23 8.56 -13.79
CA GLY A 20 1.44 9.26 -14.22
C GLY A 20 2.35 9.70 -13.08
N ASP A 21 1.96 9.52 -11.82
CA ASP A 21 2.84 9.76 -10.69
C ASP A 21 3.93 8.69 -10.63
N SER A 22 5.15 9.13 -10.30
CA SER A 22 6.29 8.26 -10.01
C SER A 22 6.73 8.50 -8.58
N LEU A 23 6.60 7.45 -7.76
CA LEU A 23 6.86 7.47 -6.32
C LEU A 23 8.15 6.70 -6.05
N SER A 24 9.09 7.30 -5.34
CA SER A 24 10.40 6.67 -5.09
C SER A 24 10.83 6.71 -3.64
N THR A 25 11.61 5.72 -3.21
CA THR A 25 12.25 5.74 -1.88
C THR A 25 13.26 6.87 -1.78
N SER A 26 14.02 7.15 -2.84
CA SER A 26 15.01 8.25 -2.90
C SER A 26 14.38 9.64 -2.91
N GLY A 27 13.16 9.76 -3.44
CA GLY A 27 12.38 11.01 -3.42
C GLY A 27 11.70 11.26 -2.07
N GLY A 28 11.61 10.22 -1.23
CA GLY A 28 10.92 10.27 0.05
C GLY A 28 9.40 10.10 -0.08
N ASP A 29 8.90 9.65 -1.23
CA ASP A 29 7.48 9.40 -1.46
C ASP A 29 7.02 8.12 -0.75
N LEU A 30 7.85 7.09 -0.81
CA LEU A 30 7.65 5.80 -0.15
C LEU A 30 8.33 5.85 1.22
N VAL A 31 7.54 6.10 2.28
CA VAL A 31 8.04 6.43 3.62
C VAL A 31 8.50 5.19 4.38
N GLY A 32 7.77 4.09 4.21
CA GLY A 32 7.98 2.89 5.00
C GLY A 32 6.88 1.88 4.74
N VAL A 33 7.10 0.66 5.23
CA VAL A 33 6.04 -0.34 5.36
C VAL A 33 5.52 -0.24 6.78
N SER A 34 4.21 -0.10 6.93
CA SER A 34 3.59 0.01 8.25
C SER A 34 3.48 -1.34 8.91
N ASP A 35 3.49 -1.33 10.24
CA ASP A 35 2.99 -2.45 11.04
C ASP A 35 1.57 -2.84 10.58
N PRO A 36 1.12 -4.08 10.82
CA PRO A 36 -0.18 -4.55 10.36
C PRO A 36 -1.34 -3.60 10.76
N ILE A 37 -2.12 -3.16 9.78
CA ILE A 37 -3.27 -2.28 9.97
C ILE A 37 -4.50 -3.14 10.25
N VAL A 38 -5.12 -2.94 11.40
CA VAL A 38 -6.23 -3.77 11.88
C VAL A 38 -7.54 -2.99 11.83
N PHE A 39 -8.47 -3.45 10.99
CA PHE A 39 -9.77 -2.80 10.84
C PHE A 39 -10.81 -3.40 11.79
N ASP A 40 -11.45 -2.51 12.56
CA ASP A 40 -12.37 -2.85 13.63
C ASP A 40 -13.81 -3.10 13.14
N THR A 41 -14.19 -2.47 12.04
CA THR A 41 -15.57 -2.48 11.51
C THR A 41 -15.72 -3.18 10.16
N ALA A 42 -14.59 -3.51 9.51
CA ALA A 42 -14.56 -4.15 8.21
C ALA A 42 -15.37 -5.45 8.18
N ILE A 43 -15.73 -5.93 7.00
CA ILE A 43 -16.21 -7.31 6.82
C ILE A 43 -15.00 -8.15 6.39
N ASP A 44 -15.05 -9.47 6.63
CA ASP A 44 -13.92 -10.34 6.34
C ASP A 44 -13.52 -10.21 4.87
N HIS A 45 -12.25 -9.88 4.64
CA HIS A 45 -11.68 -9.58 3.31
C HIS A 45 -12.37 -8.44 2.54
N GLN A 46 -12.95 -7.46 3.25
CA GLN A 46 -13.62 -6.30 2.64
C GLN A 46 -13.39 -5.03 3.47
N ILE A 47 -12.66 -4.07 2.90
CA ILE A 47 -12.39 -2.76 3.51
C ILE A 47 -13.05 -1.68 2.68
N ASN A 48 -14.07 -1.03 3.24
CA ASN A 48 -14.91 -0.06 2.57
C ASN A 48 -14.74 1.36 3.15
N PRO A 49 -15.07 2.41 2.39
CA PRO A 49 -15.22 3.73 2.96
C PRO A 49 -16.19 3.74 4.14
N GLY A 50 -15.77 4.35 5.24
CA GLY A 50 -16.46 4.33 6.52
C GLY A 50 -15.93 3.29 7.51
N ASP A 51 -15.08 2.35 7.07
CA ASP A 51 -14.44 1.43 8.00
C ASP A 51 -13.39 2.12 8.85
N THR A 52 -13.19 1.65 10.08
CA THR A 52 -12.27 2.29 11.03
C THR A 52 -11.11 1.38 11.43
N THR A 53 -9.97 2.00 11.71
CA THR A 53 -8.78 1.38 12.28
C THR A 53 -8.16 2.32 13.31
N GLU A 54 -7.46 1.78 14.30
CA GLU A 54 -6.68 2.56 15.25
C GLU A 54 -5.19 2.47 14.93
N ILE A 55 -4.53 3.62 14.75
CA ILE A 55 -3.09 3.72 14.49
C ILE A 55 -2.51 4.72 15.50
N GLY A 56 -1.56 4.28 16.33
CA GLY A 56 -0.91 5.15 17.31
C GLY A 56 -1.86 5.78 18.34
N GLY A 57 -3.00 5.15 18.64
CA GLY A 57 -4.02 5.67 19.55
C GLY A 57 -5.00 6.67 18.92
N VAL A 58 -4.93 6.88 17.61
CA VAL A 58 -5.86 7.71 16.85
C VAL A 58 -6.75 6.82 15.99
N THR A 59 -8.07 7.07 16.06
CA THR A 59 -9.04 6.40 15.20
C THR A 59 -9.08 7.08 13.84
N TYR A 60 -8.77 6.32 12.80
CA TYR A 60 -8.90 6.73 11.42
C TYR A 60 -10.11 6.05 10.78
N THR A 61 -10.71 6.74 9.82
CA THR A 61 -11.78 6.21 8.96
C THR A 61 -11.29 6.12 7.53
N VAL A 62 -11.58 5.02 6.84
CA VAL A 62 -11.37 4.88 5.39
C VAL A 62 -12.21 5.92 4.67
N SER A 63 -11.56 6.85 3.98
CA SER A 63 -12.23 7.93 3.25
C SER A 63 -12.36 7.60 1.76
N SER A 64 -11.39 6.89 1.19
CA SER A 64 -11.43 6.43 -0.19
C SER A 64 -10.61 5.15 -0.37
N VAL A 65 -10.96 4.44 -1.43
CA VAL A 65 -10.18 3.29 -1.92
C VAL A 65 -10.16 3.33 -3.44
N THR A 66 -8.97 3.17 -4.01
CA THR A 66 -8.74 3.15 -5.46
C THR A 66 -7.87 1.96 -5.84
N SER A 67 -8.06 1.40 -7.02
CA SER A 67 -7.16 0.37 -7.58
C SER A 67 -6.37 0.90 -8.76
N TYR A 68 -5.10 0.53 -8.81
CA TYR A 68 -4.13 0.94 -9.82
C TYR A 68 -3.44 -0.26 -10.46
N PHE A 69 -3.06 -0.10 -11.72
CA PHE A 69 -1.88 -0.80 -12.25
C PHE A 69 -0.65 0.04 -11.96
N VAL A 70 0.42 -0.63 -11.57
CA VAL A 70 1.66 0.00 -11.14
C VAL A 70 2.83 -0.75 -11.74
N ASP A 71 3.75 -0.02 -12.37
CA ASP A 71 5.04 -0.54 -12.76
C ASP A 71 6.01 -0.37 -11.57
N ALA A 72 6.36 -1.49 -10.93
CA ALA A 72 7.28 -1.52 -9.81
C ALA A 72 8.71 -1.80 -10.31
N THR A 73 9.61 -0.84 -10.09
CA THR A 73 11.05 -1.01 -10.36
C THR A 73 11.73 -1.59 -9.13
N LEU A 74 12.32 -2.77 -9.31
CA LEU A 74 13.03 -3.50 -8.27
C LEU A 74 14.49 -3.03 -8.17
N GLN A 75 15.15 -3.34 -7.05
CA GLN A 75 16.53 -2.94 -6.81
C GLN A 75 17.51 -3.47 -7.88
N ASP A 76 17.23 -4.60 -8.52
CA ASP A 76 18.03 -5.16 -9.61
C ASP A 76 17.78 -4.46 -10.96
N GLY A 77 16.88 -3.48 -11.00
CA GLY A 77 16.50 -2.69 -12.18
C GLY A 77 15.45 -3.36 -13.06
N SER A 78 14.94 -4.54 -12.70
CA SER A 78 13.79 -5.12 -13.38
C SER A 78 12.50 -4.35 -13.07
N VAL A 79 11.57 -4.37 -14.03
CA VAL A 79 10.25 -3.73 -13.90
C VAL A 79 9.19 -4.82 -13.94
N VAL A 80 8.29 -4.76 -12.97
CA VAL A 80 7.17 -5.69 -12.81
C VAL A 80 5.88 -4.89 -12.78
N GLU A 81 4.96 -5.18 -13.70
CA GLU A 81 3.60 -4.65 -13.62
C GLU A 81 2.83 -5.43 -12.55
N THR A 82 2.25 -4.72 -11.59
CA THR A 82 1.49 -5.30 -10.48
C THR A 82 0.23 -4.48 -10.23
N LYS A 83 -0.80 -5.13 -9.70
CA LYS A 83 -1.99 -4.43 -9.22
C LYS A 83 -1.73 -3.95 -7.80
N MET A 84 -2.07 -2.69 -7.50
CA MET A 84 -2.06 -2.17 -6.13
C MET A 84 -3.38 -1.51 -5.80
N TYR A 85 -3.72 -1.51 -4.52
CA TYR A 85 -4.79 -0.70 -3.98
C TYR A 85 -4.22 0.47 -3.19
N SER A 86 -4.89 1.62 -3.25
CA SER A 86 -4.65 2.73 -2.34
C SER A 86 -5.77 2.86 -1.31
N ILE A 87 -5.39 3.10 -0.06
CA ILE A 87 -6.29 3.50 1.03
C ILE A 87 -5.95 4.89 1.46
N SER A 88 -6.95 5.76 1.50
CA SER A 88 -6.88 6.99 2.26
C SER A 88 -7.60 6.82 3.58
N LEU A 89 -6.92 7.14 4.66
CA LEU A 89 -7.43 7.15 6.02
C LEU A 89 -7.50 8.60 6.51
N SER A 90 -8.62 9.01 7.10
CA SER A 90 -8.78 10.35 7.68
C SER A 90 -9.19 10.28 9.14
N ASP A 91 -8.59 11.11 9.98
CA ASP A 91 -9.01 11.30 11.37
C ASP A 91 -10.08 12.41 11.52
N PRO A 92 -10.72 12.54 12.69
CA PRO A 92 -11.72 13.58 12.94
C PRO A 92 -11.18 15.02 12.87
N ASP A 93 -9.87 15.20 12.99
CA ASP A 93 -9.20 16.50 12.94
C ASP A 93 -8.82 16.90 11.49
N GLY A 94 -9.08 16.01 10.51
CA GLY A 94 -8.85 16.23 9.10
C GLY A 94 -7.45 15.87 8.62
N ASN A 95 -6.64 15.20 9.44
CA ASN A 95 -5.37 14.64 8.99
C ASN A 95 -5.64 13.38 8.15
N ALA A 96 -4.93 13.26 7.03
CA ALA A 96 -5.02 12.12 6.13
C ALA A 96 -3.70 11.35 6.08
N ILE A 97 -3.79 10.03 5.96
CA ILE A 97 -2.67 9.14 5.68
C ILE A 97 -3.05 8.25 4.52
N ASP A 98 -2.16 8.15 3.54
CA ASP A 98 -2.35 7.34 2.35
C ASP A 98 -1.41 6.13 2.35
N PHE A 99 -1.94 4.99 1.93
CA PHE A 99 -1.21 3.74 1.79
C PHE A 99 -1.35 3.18 0.38
N LEU A 100 -0.33 2.45 -0.08
CA LEU A 100 -0.39 1.52 -1.21
C LEU A 100 -0.18 0.09 -0.72
N ILE A 101 -1.02 -0.82 -1.21
CA ILE A 101 -1.05 -2.22 -0.78
C ILE A 101 -1.01 -3.07 -2.04
N ASN A 102 -0.14 -4.06 -2.08
CA ASN A 102 -0.08 -4.95 -3.23
C ASN A 102 -1.33 -5.86 -3.28
N ALA A 103 -1.90 -5.97 -4.48
CA ALA A 103 -3.11 -6.74 -4.75
C ALA A 103 -2.86 -7.95 -5.69
N ASP A 104 -1.64 -8.10 -6.20
CA ASP A 104 -1.25 -9.20 -7.09
C ASP A 104 -0.05 -9.95 -6.51
N PRO A 105 -0.30 -11.07 -5.79
CA PRO A 105 0.77 -11.86 -5.18
C PRO A 105 1.54 -12.71 -6.18
N GLU A 106 1.11 -12.82 -7.45
CA GLU A 106 1.82 -13.60 -8.46
C GLU A 106 2.75 -12.73 -9.31
N ALA A 107 2.41 -11.45 -9.48
CA ALA A 107 3.19 -10.50 -10.28
C ALA A 107 4.62 -10.32 -9.74
N VAL A 108 4.78 -10.29 -8.43
CA VAL A 108 6.00 -9.84 -7.72
C VAL A 108 6.87 -10.96 -7.15
N GLY A 109 6.58 -12.22 -7.52
CA GLY A 109 7.25 -13.40 -6.97
C GLY A 109 6.36 -14.14 -5.96
N PRO A 110 6.79 -15.30 -5.42
CA PRO A 110 5.98 -16.00 -4.42
C PRO A 110 5.58 -15.03 -3.30
N ALA A 111 4.31 -15.08 -2.90
CA ALA A 111 3.59 -14.25 -1.91
C ALA A 111 4.18 -14.23 -0.48
N ALA A 112 5.50 -14.41 -0.36
CA ALA A 112 6.22 -14.50 0.88
C ALA A 112 7.44 -13.55 0.91
N ASP A 113 7.77 -12.84 -0.18
CA ASP A 113 8.80 -11.79 -0.18
C ASP A 113 8.51 -10.82 -1.33
N LEU A 114 7.99 -9.62 -1.08
CA LEU A 114 8.05 -8.60 -2.14
C LEU A 114 9.50 -8.14 -2.29
N PRO A 115 10.06 -8.16 -3.51
CA PRO A 115 11.43 -7.71 -3.76
C PRO A 115 11.60 -6.24 -3.41
N LEU A 116 12.83 -5.83 -3.07
CA LEU A 116 13.18 -4.46 -2.68
C LEU A 116 12.75 -3.43 -3.75
N ILE A 117 11.61 -2.76 -3.51
CA ILE A 117 11.05 -1.74 -4.41
C ILE A 117 11.84 -0.46 -4.26
N THR A 118 12.20 0.15 -5.39
CA THR A 118 12.87 1.46 -5.44
C THR A 118 11.96 2.55 -6.02
N ASN A 119 11.09 2.18 -6.97
CA ASN A 119 10.18 3.10 -7.64
C ASN A 119 8.84 2.41 -7.95
N LEU A 120 7.75 3.18 -7.87
CA LEU A 120 6.41 2.80 -8.32
C LEU A 120 5.91 3.85 -9.31
N GLU A 121 5.58 3.46 -10.54
CA GLU A 121 4.92 4.32 -11.51
C GLU A 121 3.45 3.93 -11.64
N ILE A 122 2.53 4.87 -11.39
CA ILE A 122 1.10 4.62 -11.47
C ILE A 122 0.67 4.70 -12.93
N THR A 123 0.36 3.56 -13.55
CA THR A 123 0.15 3.49 -15.00
C THR A 123 -1.31 3.62 -15.41
N ASP A 124 -2.24 3.13 -14.60
CA ASP A 124 -3.68 3.24 -14.87
C ASP A 124 -4.52 3.09 -13.59
N THR A 125 -5.77 3.57 -13.62
CA THR A 125 -6.81 3.20 -12.66
C THR A 125 -7.59 2.02 -13.18
N THR A 126 -7.81 1.03 -12.33
CA THR A 126 -8.68 -0.10 -12.66
C THR A 126 -10.01 0.00 -11.93
N ALA A 127 -11.06 -0.58 -12.50
CA ALA A 127 -12.30 -0.76 -11.77
C ALA A 127 -12.07 -1.73 -10.60
N LEU A 128 -12.59 -1.37 -9.44
CA LEU A 128 -12.77 -2.32 -8.35
C LEU A 128 -13.77 -3.40 -8.82
N PRO A 129 -13.60 -4.67 -8.43
CA PRO A 129 -14.60 -5.70 -8.71
C PRO A 129 -15.97 -5.30 -8.13
N ASP A 130 -17.05 -5.63 -8.82
CA ASP A 130 -18.40 -5.42 -8.28
C ASP A 130 -18.53 -6.14 -6.91
N ASP A 131 -19.06 -5.43 -5.91
CA ASP A 131 -19.21 -5.85 -4.51
C ASP A 131 -17.91 -6.01 -3.68
N TYR A 132 -16.75 -5.53 -4.14
CA TYR A 132 -15.52 -5.48 -3.34
C TYR A 132 -14.85 -4.11 -3.31
N VAL A 133 -14.60 -3.62 -2.11
CA VAL A 133 -13.55 -2.63 -1.84
C VAL A 133 -12.50 -3.36 -1.00
N MET A 134 -11.33 -3.58 -1.60
CA MET A 134 -10.22 -4.46 -1.19
C MET A 134 -10.55 -5.86 -0.67
N VAL A 135 -10.16 -6.87 -1.45
CA VAL A 135 -9.67 -8.13 -0.90
C VAL A 135 -8.15 -7.94 -0.79
N PRO A 136 -7.59 -7.49 0.36
CA PRO A 136 -6.17 -7.67 0.54
C PRO A 136 -5.94 -9.17 0.43
N LEU A 137 -5.19 -9.61 -0.58
CA LEU A 137 -4.62 -10.94 -0.53
C LEU A 137 -3.58 -10.83 0.58
N ILE A 138 -4.04 -11.20 1.78
CA ILE A 138 -3.32 -11.25 3.03
C ILE A 138 -2.01 -11.98 2.74
N ASP A 139 -0.92 -11.22 2.57
CA ASP A 139 0.36 -11.79 2.95
C ASP A 139 0.23 -12.10 4.46
N THR A 140 0.63 -13.30 4.84
CA THR A 140 0.53 -13.76 6.23
C THR A 140 1.79 -13.39 7.03
N ASN A 141 2.68 -12.60 6.44
CA ASN A 141 3.92 -12.12 7.00
C ASN A 141 4.14 -10.63 6.66
N ASP A 142 5.13 -10.00 7.33
CA ASP A 142 5.56 -8.60 7.12
C ASP A 142 6.80 -8.56 6.19
N ASN A 143 6.70 -9.07 4.96
CA ASN A 143 7.88 -9.24 4.10
C ASN A 143 7.98 -8.21 2.95
N VAL A 144 7.18 -7.14 2.94
CA VAL A 144 7.51 -5.98 2.10
C VAL A 144 8.66 -5.21 2.72
N THR A 145 9.76 -5.13 1.98
CA THR A 145 10.90 -4.30 2.36
C THR A 145 11.11 -3.24 1.28
N LEU A 146 11.07 -1.97 1.67
CA LEU A 146 11.54 -0.89 0.79
C LEU A 146 13.06 -0.93 0.73
N ALA A 147 13.63 -0.68 -0.45
CA ALA A 147 15.08 -0.48 -0.55
C ALA A 147 15.47 0.69 0.35
N THR A 148 16.12 0.39 1.48
CA THR A 148 16.75 1.44 2.29
C THR A 148 17.76 2.14 1.41
N ASP A 149 17.75 3.47 1.38
CA ASP A 149 18.81 4.25 0.75
C ASP A 149 20.12 4.00 1.50
N THR A 150 20.77 2.87 1.22
CA THR A 150 22.21 2.79 1.41
C THR A 150 22.78 3.63 0.29
N ALA A 151 22.89 4.94 0.58
CA ALA A 151 23.75 5.83 -0.14
C ALA A 151 25.05 5.07 -0.47
N PRO A 152 25.54 5.09 -1.71
CA PRO A 152 26.80 4.43 -2.03
C PRO A 152 27.87 5.02 -1.10
N THR A 153 28.47 4.18 -0.25
CA THR A 153 29.67 4.54 0.48
C THR A 153 30.69 5.02 -0.53
N ALA A 154 30.91 6.33 -0.58
CA ALA A 154 31.99 6.92 -1.33
C ALA A 154 33.31 6.32 -0.81
N VAL A 155 34.04 5.65 -1.71
CA VAL A 155 35.45 5.29 -1.53
C VAL A 155 36.31 6.45 -1.99
#